data_AF-A0A7J7JK95-F1
#
_entry.id   AF-A0A7J7JK95-F1
#
_cell.length_a   1.000
_cell.length_b   1.000
_cell.length_c   1.000
_cell.angle_alpha   90.00
_cell.angle_beta   90.00
_cell.angle_gamma   90.00
#
_symmetry.space_group_name_H-M   'P 1'
#
loop_
_entity.id
_entity.type
_entity.pdbx_description
1 polymer ?
#
loop_
_entity_poly.entity_id
_entity_poly.type
_entity_poly.pdbx_seq_one_letter_code
_entity_poly.pdbx_strand_id
1 'polypeptide(L)'
;MNFSDFNDTFDNKFLNVMDICDRSEVPIALLTINCISILINILHLIVLRTVQSLRSSKYYQVLVHGGVSDVVAGIGFVVIAVCALEDTINRQSLHIISIANSVMEGILLATGLLRANLIGISSYERYVSLCDSFNYETHKVFKILNDSLSVVGSVAR
;
A
#
# COMPACT_ATOMS: atom_id res chain seq x y z
N MET A 1 -6.63 -45.99 -25.62
CA MET A 1 -5.71 -45.02 -25.03
C MET A 1 -5.21 -45.65 -23.74
N ASN A 2 -3.92 -45.98 -23.67
CA ASN A 2 -3.38 -46.69 -22.51
C ASN A 2 -3.25 -45.73 -21.33
N PHE A 3 -3.40 -46.26 -20.11
CA PHE A 3 -3.32 -45.49 -18.88
C PHE A 3 -1.94 -44.81 -18.69
N SER A 4 -0.89 -45.34 -19.34
CA SER A 4 0.44 -44.74 -19.41
C SER A 4 0.45 -43.42 -20.19
N ASP A 5 -0.27 -43.34 -21.31
CA ASP A 5 -0.31 -42.14 -22.17
C ASP A 5 -1.07 -40.99 -21.47
N PHE A 6 -2.01 -41.33 -20.58
CA PHE A 6 -2.73 -40.36 -19.78
C PHE A 6 -1.84 -39.73 -18.70
N ASN A 7 -0.97 -40.52 -18.08
CA ASN A 7 -0.02 -40.03 -17.07
C ASN A 7 1.04 -39.11 -17.68
N ASP A 8 1.63 -39.48 -18.83
CA ASP A 8 2.65 -38.66 -19.49
C ASP A 8 2.09 -37.32 -20.00
N THR A 9 0.80 -37.27 -20.36
CA THR A 9 0.13 -36.03 -20.78
C THR A 9 -0.24 -35.15 -19.59
N PHE A 10 -0.55 -35.75 -18.44
CA PHE A 10 -0.89 -35.04 -17.21
C PHE A 10 0.35 -34.43 -16.56
N ASP A 11 1.44 -35.20 -16.48
CA ASP A 11 2.73 -34.76 -15.92
C ASP A 11 3.35 -33.63 -16.77
N ASN A 12 3.34 -33.73 -18.10
CA ASN A 12 3.86 -32.68 -18.99
C ASN A 12 3.01 -31.40 -18.99
N LYS A 13 1.71 -31.48 -18.69
CA LYS A 13 0.87 -30.27 -18.55
C LYS A 13 1.01 -29.62 -17.18
N PHE A 14 1.18 -30.40 -16.11
CA PHE A 14 1.44 -29.85 -14.77
C PHE A 14 2.82 -29.19 -14.67
N LEU A 15 3.85 -29.78 -15.30
CA LEU A 15 5.18 -29.17 -15.41
C LEU A 15 5.13 -27.81 -16.14
N ASN A 16 4.35 -27.70 -17.23
CA ASN A 16 4.18 -26.43 -17.95
C ASN A 16 3.35 -25.37 -17.18
N VAL A 17 2.46 -25.77 -16.28
CA VAL A 17 1.72 -24.82 -15.42
C VAL A 17 2.58 -24.34 -14.25
N MET A 18 3.46 -25.20 -13.70
CA MET A 18 4.44 -24.77 -12.71
C MET A 18 5.51 -23.82 -13.29
N ASP A 19 5.88 -23.96 -14.56
CA ASP A 19 6.76 -22.99 -15.26
C ASP A 19 6.11 -21.59 -15.42
N ILE A 20 4.78 -21.50 -15.45
CA ILE A 20 4.07 -20.21 -15.46
C ILE A 20 4.07 -19.58 -14.06
N CYS A 21 4.16 -20.38 -13.01
CA CYS A 21 4.33 -19.94 -11.63
C CYS A 21 5.80 -19.59 -11.27
N ASP A 22 6.77 -19.86 -12.16
CA ASP A 22 8.19 -19.55 -11.98
C ASP A 22 8.57 -18.12 -12.46
N ARG A 23 7.58 -17.23 -12.61
CA ARG A 23 7.83 -15.85 -13.03
C ARG A 23 8.29 -14.99 -11.86
N SER A 24 9.55 -15.18 -11.48
CA SER A 24 10.35 -14.23 -10.68
C SER A 24 10.20 -12.77 -11.14
N GLU A 25 9.82 -12.53 -12.40
CA GLU A 25 9.53 -11.22 -12.99
C GLU A 25 8.46 -10.41 -12.24
N VAL A 26 7.40 -11.04 -11.72
CA VAL A 26 6.28 -10.31 -11.08
C VAL A 26 6.69 -9.74 -9.71
N PRO A 27 7.29 -10.51 -8.78
CA PRO A 27 7.86 -9.97 -7.55
C PRO A 27 8.90 -8.88 -7.80
N ILE A 28 9.75 -9.03 -8.83
CA ILE A 28 10.78 -8.04 -9.19
C ILE A 28 10.15 -6.74 -9.71
N ALA A 29 9.12 -6.83 -10.55
CA ALA A 29 8.39 -5.67 -11.03
C ALA A 29 7.67 -4.94 -9.88
N LEU A 30 6.99 -5.69 -9.00
CA LEU A 30 6.34 -5.13 -7.81
C LEU A 30 7.36 -4.45 -6.88
N LEU A 31 8.51 -5.08 -6.64
CA LEU A 31 9.59 -4.52 -5.85
C LEU A 31 10.06 -3.19 -6.45
N THR A 32 10.28 -3.16 -7.77
CA THR A 32 10.75 -1.96 -8.48
C THR A 32 9.74 -0.82 -8.39
N ILE A 33 8.46 -1.10 -8.65
CA ILE A 33 7.38 -0.10 -8.58
C ILE A 33 7.27 0.46 -7.17
N ASN A 34 7.32 -0.39 -6.14
CA ASN A 34 7.21 0.06 -4.75
C ASN A 34 8.44 0.88 -4.32
N CYS A 35 9.65 0.50 -4.72
CA CYS A 35 10.86 1.30 -4.48
C CYS A 35 10.75 2.70 -5.11
N ILE A 36 10.29 2.79 -6.37
CA ILE A 36 10.07 4.08 -7.05
C ILE A 36 8.99 4.89 -6.33
N SER A 37 7.88 4.25 -5.94
CA SER A 37 6.79 4.89 -5.21
C SER A 37 7.24 5.47 -3.86
N ILE A 38 8.08 4.75 -3.12
CA ILE A 38 8.70 5.24 -1.87
C ILE A 38 9.53 6.50 -2.15
N LEU A 39 10.40 6.47 -3.18
CA LEU A 39 11.25 7.61 -3.52
C LEU A 39 10.43 8.85 -3.90
N ILE A 40 9.37 8.67 -4.70
CA ILE A 40 8.46 9.75 -5.10
C ILE A 40 7.77 10.35 -3.87
N ASN A 41 7.28 9.51 -2.95
CA ASN A 41 6.60 10.00 -1.75
C ASN A 41 7.55 10.67 -0.75
N ILE A 42 8.79 10.19 -0.62
CA ILE A 42 9.82 10.88 0.16
C ILE A 42 10.12 12.25 -0.45
N LEU A 43 10.30 12.32 -1.77
CA LEU A 43 10.53 13.59 -2.46
C LEU A 43 9.35 14.55 -2.27
N HIS A 44 8.11 14.04 -2.36
CA HIS A 44 6.90 14.80 -2.08
C HIS A 44 6.90 15.39 -0.66
N LEU A 45 7.24 14.59 0.35
CA LEU A 45 7.34 15.05 1.75
C LEU A 45 8.46 16.09 1.94
N ILE A 46 9.60 15.94 1.26
CA ILE A 46 10.68 16.93 1.27
C ILE A 46 10.19 18.26 0.68
N VAL A 47 9.53 18.23 -0.47
CA VAL A 47 8.98 19.42 -1.13
C VAL A 47 7.90 20.07 -0.27
N LEU A 48 7.00 19.29 0.33
CA LEU A 48 6.01 19.84 1.27
C LEU A 48 6.67 20.59 2.42
N ARG A 49 7.76 20.05 2.97
CA ARG A 49 8.48 20.67 4.10
C ARG A 49 9.05 22.05 3.74
N THR A 50 9.38 22.31 2.47
CA THR A 50 9.93 23.60 2.01
C THR A 50 8.85 24.66 1.76
N VAL A 51 7.58 24.25 1.50
CA VAL A 51 6.48 25.18 1.28
C VAL A 51 5.90 25.67 2.61
N GLN A 52 6.54 26.69 3.19
CA GLN A 52 6.15 27.25 4.49
C GLN A 52 4.72 27.80 4.52
N SER A 53 4.23 28.34 3.40
CA SER A 53 2.87 28.91 3.28
C SER A 53 1.76 27.89 3.53
N LEU A 54 2.04 26.60 3.39
CA LEU A 54 1.06 25.53 3.59
C LEU A 54 1.05 24.97 5.01
N ARG A 55 2.10 25.19 5.84
CA ARG A 55 2.23 24.51 7.15
C ARG A 55 1.09 24.77 8.13
N SER A 56 0.47 25.93 8.07
CA SER A 56 -0.68 26.28 8.92
C SER A 56 -2.00 25.74 8.40
N SER A 57 -2.04 25.30 7.13
CA SER A 57 -3.24 24.75 6.52
C SER A 57 -3.49 23.32 7.00
N LYS A 58 -4.75 23.00 7.26
CA LYS A 58 -5.16 21.64 7.55
C LYS A 58 -4.94 20.71 6.35
N TYR A 59 -5.06 21.23 5.13
CA TYR A 59 -4.75 20.49 3.89
C TYR A 59 -3.30 19.98 3.87
N TYR A 60 -2.35 20.73 4.44
CA TYR A 60 -0.97 20.27 4.58
C TYR A 60 -0.86 19.01 5.44
N GLN A 61 -1.65 18.91 6.52
CA GLN A 61 -1.67 17.71 7.36
C GLN A 61 -2.17 16.50 6.57
N VAL A 62 -3.22 16.65 5.76
CA VAL A 62 -3.74 15.59 4.88
C VAL A 62 -2.69 15.14 3.87
N LEU A 63 -1.98 16.08 3.22
CA LEU A 63 -0.92 15.74 2.28
C LEU A 63 0.26 15.01 2.94
N VAL A 64 0.67 15.46 4.13
CA VAL A 64 1.72 14.78 4.91
C VAL A 64 1.28 13.38 5.33
N HIS A 65 0.06 13.22 5.85
CA HIS A 65 -0.47 11.91 6.23
C HIS A 65 -0.59 10.97 5.02
N GLY A 66 -1.00 11.48 3.85
CA GLY A 66 -1.02 10.72 2.61
C GLY A 66 0.36 10.23 2.19
N GLY A 67 1.35 11.13 2.14
CA GLY A 67 2.71 10.77 1.78
C GLY A 67 3.36 9.77 2.75
N VAL A 68 3.14 9.93 4.06
CA VAL A 68 3.63 8.98 5.06
C VAL A 68 2.95 7.62 4.91
N SER A 69 1.63 7.59 4.73
CA SER A 69 0.88 6.34 4.52
C SER A 69 1.37 5.58 3.28
N ASP A 70 1.63 6.29 2.19
CA ASP A 70 2.12 5.67 0.95
C ASP A 70 3.56 5.13 1.10
N VAL A 71 4.43 5.80 1.87
CA VAL A 71 5.77 5.28 2.21
C VAL A 71 5.65 4.00 3.05
N VAL A 72 4.81 4.00 4.08
CA VAL A 72 4.61 2.82 4.95
C VAL A 72 4.07 1.63 4.15
N ALA A 73 3.06 1.87 3.30
CA ALA A 73 2.51 0.84 2.42
C ALA A 73 3.58 0.30 1.44
N GLY A 74 4.35 1.19 0.82
CA GLY A 74 5.42 0.82 -0.09
C GLY A 74 6.48 -0.05 0.59
N ILE A 75 6.90 0.29 1.81
CA ILE A 75 7.84 -0.52 2.60
C ILE A 75 7.23 -1.90 2.90
N GLY A 76 5.96 -1.95 3.29
CA GLY A 76 5.27 -3.23 3.53
C GLY A 76 5.26 -4.13 2.30
N PHE A 77 4.96 -3.59 1.12
CA PHE A 77 5.03 -4.35 -0.13
C PHE A 77 6.44 -4.80 -0.50
N VAL A 78 7.47 -3.98 -0.24
CA VAL A 78 8.87 -4.36 -0.43
C VAL A 78 9.23 -5.56 0.45
N VAL A 79 8.82 -5.55 1.73
CA VAL A 79 9.07 -6.65 2.65
C VAL A 79 8.41 -7.94 2.17
N ILE A 80 7.12 -7.88 1.78
CA ILE A 80 6.40 -9.05 1.23
C ILE A 80 7.11 -9.59 -0.02
N ALA A 81 7.50 -8.70 -0.94
CA ALA A 81 8.17 -9.09 -2.18
C ALA A 81 9.53 -9.75 -1.92
N VAL A 82 10.31 -9.24 -0.97
CA VAL A 82 11.61 -9.82 -0.57
C VAL A 82 11.40 -11.18 0.09
N CYS A 83 10.44 -11.31 1.01
CA CYS A 83 10.12 -12.59 1.65
C CYS A 83 9.67 -13.64 0.62
N ALA A 84 8.86 -13.26 -0.37
CA ALA A 84 8.46 -14.15 -1.46
C ALA A 84 9.64 -14.58 -2.33
N LEU A 85 10.58 -13.66 -2.60
CA LEU A 85 11.81 -13.97 -3.33
C LEU A 85 12.70 -14.95 -2.55
N GLU A 86 12.84 -14.73 -1.23
CA GLU A 86 13.65 -15.58 -0.36
C GLU A 86 13.06 -16.98 -0.19
N ASP A 87 11.74 -17.12 -0.08
CA ASP A 87 11.08 -18.44 -0.01
C ASP A 87 11.32 -19.27 -1.28
N THR A 88 11.28 -18.59 -2.44
CA THR A 88 11.58 -19.19 -3.75
C THR A 88 13.02 -19.73 -3.81
N ILE A 89 13.98 -19.02 -3.21
CA ILE A 89 15.41 -19.36 -3.26
C ILE A 89 15.82 -20.37 -2.17
N ASN A 90 15.40 -20.17 -0.93
CA ASN A 90 15.94 -20.85 0.24
C ASN A 90 15.03 -21.94 0.84
N ARG A 91 13.75 -22.05 0.45
CA ARG A 91 12.76 -23.00 1.01
C ARG A 91 12.77 -23.07 2.54
N GLN A 92 12.95 -21.93 3.22
CA GLN A 92 13.03 -21.87 4.69
C GLN A 92 11.66 -21.71 5.36
N SER A 93 11.64 -21.83 6.69
CA SER A 93 10.45 -22.14 7.51
C SER A 93 9.21 -21.28 7.22
N LEU A 94 8.19 -21.93 6.64
CA LEU A 94 6.86 -21.40 6.31
C LEU A 94 6.16 -20.62 7.44
N HIS A 95 6.45 -20.94 8.70
CA HIS A 95 5.78 -20.33 9.86
C HIS A 95 6.14 -18.85 10.08
N ILE A 96 7.41 -18.46 9.92
CA ILE A 96 7.83 -17.05 10.15
C ILE A 96 7.30 -16.16 9.02
N ILE A 97 7.35 -16.67 7.78
CA ILE A 97 6.85 -16.00 6.58
C ILE A 97 5.33 -15.79 6.69
N SER A 98 4.59 -16.77 7.20
CA SER A 98 3.14 -16.66 7.40
C SER A 98 2.76 -15.55 8.39
N ILE A 99 3.49 -15.40 9.51
CA ILE A 99 3.23 -14.34 10.50
C ILE A 99 3.56 -12.97 9.90
N ALA A 100 4.71 -12.85 9.24
CA ALA A 100 5.12 -11.61 8.59
C ALA A 100 4.09 -11.15 7.53
N ASN A 101 3.62 -12.08 6.69
CA ASN A 101 2.60 -11.79 5.68
C ASN A 101 1.28 -11.34 6.30
N SER A 102 0.80 -12.01 7.35
CA SER A 102 -0.46 -11.63 8.01
C SER A 102 -0.40 -10.25 8.66
N VAL A 103 0.70 -9.93 9.33
CA VAL A 103 0.91 -8.59 9.91
C VAL A 103 0.98 -7.53 8.82
N MET A 104 1.67 -7.83 7.72
CA MET A 104 1.84 -6.88 6.63
C MET A 104 0.55 -6.66 5.84
N GLU A 105 -0.27 -7.70 5.66
CA GLU A 105 -1.62 -7.57 5.09
C GLU A 105 -2.51 -6.65 5.94
N GLY A 106 -2.44 -6.76 7.27
CA GLY A 106 -3.13 -5.84 8.17
C GLY A 106 -2.69 -4.38 8.00
N ILE A 107 -1.38 -4.13 7.88
CA ILE A 107 -0.81 -2.80 7.62
C ILE A 107 -1.27 -2.26 6.27
N LEU A 108 -1.30 -3.09 5.23
CA LEU A 108 -1.75 -2.72 3.89
C LEU A 108 -3.25 -2.37 3.84
N LEU A 109 -4.09 -3.16 4.52
CA LEU A 109 -5.51 -2.85 4.68
C LEU A 109 -5.72 -1.51 5.41
N ALA A 110 -5.02 -1.30 6.52
CA ALA A 110 -5.12 -0.06 7.30
C ALA A 110 -4.67 1.17 6.49
N THR A 111 -3.54 1.08 5.79
CA THR A 111 -3.03 2.16 4.94
C THR A 111 -3.93 2.40 3.72
N GLY A 112 -4.51 1.36 3.12
CA GLY A 112 -5.48 1.48 2.04
C GLY A 112 -6.76 2.21 2.47
N LEU A 113 -7.32 1.86 3.63
CA LEU A 113 -8.49 2.53 4.22
C LEU A 113 -8.17 3.99 4.57
N LEU A 114 -7.00 4.25 5.15
CA LEU A 114 -6.55 5.62 5.43
C LEU A 114 -6.46 6.45 4.15
N ARG A 115 -5.90 5.89 3.08
CA ARG A 115 -5.78 6.56 1.78
C ARG A 115 -7.13 6.87 1.16
N ALA A 116 -8.07 5.92 1.17
CA ALA A 116 -9.42 6.14 0.65
C ALA A 116 -10.11 7.31 1.39
N ASN A 117 -9.98 7.36 2.72
CA ASN A 117 -10.49 8.46 3.53
C ASN A 117 -9.82 9.80 3.23
N LEU A 118 -8.49 9.82 3.10
CA LEU A 118 -7.74 11.05 2.77
C LEU A 118 -8.14 11.61 1.40
N ILE A 119 -8.36 10.75 0.40
CA ILE A 119 -8.86 11.14 -0.92
C ILE A 119 -10.27 11.73 -0.80
N GLY A 120 -11.18 11.03 -0.12
CA GLY A 120 -12.55 11.52 0.09
C GLY A 120 -12.59 12.89 0.77
N ILE A 121 -11.77 13.07 1.81
CA ILE A 121 -11.64 14.34 2.53
C ILE A 121 -11.05 15.44 1.65
N SER A 122 -9.99 15.15 0.90
CA SER A 122 -9.38 16.11 -0.03
C SER A 122 -10.34 16.56 -1.12
N SER A 123 -11.09 15.60 -1.68
CA SER A 123 -12.09 15.87 -2.72
C SER A 123 -13.26 16.68 -2.17
N TYR A 124 -13.76 16.34 -0.98
CA TYR A 124 -14.81 17.11 -0.31
C TYR A 124 -14.33 18.52 0.03
N GLU A 125 -13.11 18.66 0.54
CA GLU A 125 -12.50 19.95 0.86
C GLU A 125 -12.48 20.88 -0.36
N ARG A 126 -12.02 20.35 -1.51
CA ARG A 126 -12.02 21.09 -2.77
C ARG A 126 -13.42 21.41 -3.27
N TYR A 127 -14.38 20.50 -3.11
CA TYR A 127 -15.75 20.74 -3.52
C TYR A 127 -16.38 21.90 -2.74
N VAL A 128 -16.28 21.88 -1.41
CA VAL A 128 -16.86 22.94 -0.57
C VAL A 128 -16.16 24.28 -0.80
N SER A 129 -14.84 24.30 -0.96
CA SER A 129 -14.13 25.55 -1.23
C SER A 129 -14.50 26.19 -2.58
N LEU A 130 -14.91 25.39 -3.56
CA LEU A 130 -15.40 25.88 -4.86
C LEU A 130 -16.87 26.29 -4.82
N CYS A 131 -17.72 25.55 -4.10
CA CYS A 131 -19.17 25.76 -4.10
C CYS A 131 -19.66 26.78 -3.06
N ASP A 132 -18.97 26.93 -1.92
CA ASP A 132 -19.37 27.83 -0.84
C ASP A 132 -18.15 28.54 -0.23
N SER A 133 -17.42 29.25 -1.09
CA SER A 133 -16.17 29.94 -0.72
C SER A 133 -16.35 30.98 0.39
N PHE A 134 -17.53 31.60 0.50
CA PHE A 134 -17.81 32.65 1.49
C PHE A 134 -18.06 32.12 2.90
N ASN A 135 -18.60 30.90 3.05
CA ASN A 135 -18.84 30.28 4.36
C ASN A 135 -17.85 29.14 4.66
N TYR A 136 -16.81 28.98 3.84
CA TYR A 136 -15.89 27.86 3.95
C TYR A 136 -15.07 27.94 5.25
N GLU A 137 -15.33 26.98 6.14
CA GLU A 137 -14.68 26.83 7.43
C GLU A 137 -13.96 25.46 7.49
N THR A 138 -12.63 25.48 7.41
CA THR A 138 -11.77 24.28 7.25
C THR A 138 -11.93 23.29 8.41
N HIS A 139 -12.29 23.74 9.61
CA HIS A 139 -12.32 22.92 10.83
C HIS A 139 -13.36 21.78 10.85
N LYS A 140 -14.46 21.87 10.11
CA LYS A 140 -15.53 20.84 10.16
C LYS A 140 -15.12 19.53 9.46
N VAL A 141 -14.40 19.62 8.35
CA VAL A 141 -13.97 18.44 7.56
C VAL A 141 -12.89 17.64 8.30
N PHE A 142 -12.01 18.35 9.02
CA PHE A 142 -10.89 17.73 9.72
C PHE A 142 -11.26 17.03 11.01
N LYS A 143 -12.45 17.30 11.57
CA LYS A 143 -12.99 16.51 12.69
C LYS A 143 -13.19 15.04 12.27
N ILE A 144 -13.74 14.82 11.07
CA ILE A 144 -13.97 13.49 10.51
C ILE A 144 -12.63 12.76 10.29
N LEU A 145 -11.60 13.47 9.84
CA LEU A 145 -10.24 12.92 9.69
C LEU A 145 -9.67 12.46 11.05
N ASN A 146 -9.80 13.30 12.07
CA ASN A 146 -9.25 13.04 13.40
C ASN A 146 -9.96 11.84 14.07
N ASP A 147 -11.28 11.76 13.90
CA ASP A 147 -12.09 10.63 14.39
C ASP A 147 -11.70 9.33 13.65
N SER A 148 -11.48 9.39 12.34
CA SER A 148 -11.04 8.23 11.53
C SER A 148 -9.63 7.75 11.91
N LEU A 149 -8.69 8.68 12.13
CA LEU A 149 -7.32 8.36 12.59
C LEU A 149 -7.33 7.74 13.99
N SER A 150 -8.25 8.16 14.86
CA SER A 150 -8.39 7.59 16.21
C SER A 150 -8.80 6.11 16.18
N VAL A 151 -9.64 5.72 15.22
CA VAL A 151 -10.07 4.33 15.01
C VAL A 151 -8.92 3.48 14.44
N VAL A 152 -8.15 4.00 13.49
CA VAL A 152 -6.96 3.28 13.00
C VAL A 152 -5.92 3.11 14.12
N GLY A 153 -5.73 4.13 14.95
CA GLY A 153 -4.83 4.09 16.11
C GLY A 153 -5.29 3.16 17.24
N SER A 154 -6.57 2.80 17.32
CA SER A 154 -7.08 1.82 18.30
C SER A 154 -6.97 0.39 17.81
N VAL A 155 -7.00 0.15 16.50
CA VAL A 155 -6.79 -1.18 15.89
C VAL A 155 -5.31 -1.59 15.91
N ALA A 156 -4.39 -0.62 15.95
CA ALA A 156 -2.94 -0.87 16.00
C ALA A 156 -2.38 -1.12 17.41
N ARG A 157 -3.21 -1.08 18.47
CA ARG A 157 -2.84 -1.38 19.87
C ARG A 157 -3.33 -2.76 20.26
#